data_AF-A0A538E9C0-F1
#
_entry.id   AF-A0A538E9C0-F1
#
_cell.length_a   1.000
_cell.length_b   1.000
_cell.length_c   1.000
_cell.angle_alpha   90.00
_cell.angle_beta   90.00
_cell.angle_gamma   90.00
#
_symmetry.space_group_name_H-M   'P 1'
#
loop_
_entity.id
_entity.type
_entity.pdbx_description
1 polymer ?
#
loop_
_entity_poly.entity_id
_entity_poly.type
_entity_poly.pdbx_seq_one_letter_code
_entity_poly.pdbx_strand_id
1 'polypeptide(L)'
;MTDQRTNGRILADPADASTGDLVKLAAEQISRLVRDELQLARVEIGGKAKRFGTGAGLFGAAGVIALYGVATLVATVILLLALVLPAWAAALIVAAVLLALAGVMALVGRGQFRAATPATPGQTLDSVKADVHAVTDAVRKRGH
;
A
#
# COMPACT_ATOMS: atom_id res chain seq x y z
N MET A 1 -0.37 28.86 -67.06
CA MET A 1 0.64 27.78 -67.03
C MET A 1 1.18 27.77 -65.62
N THR A 2 0.64 27.04 -64.65
CA THR A 2 0.22 25.64 -64.61
C THR A 2 -1.08 25.42 -63.83
N ASP A 3 -1.84 24.47 -64.34
CA ASP A 3 -2.99 23.77 -63.78
C ASP A 3 -2.48 22.72 -62.77
N GLN A 4 -3.16 22.59 -61.63
CA GLN A 4 -3.30 21.38 -60.78
C GLN A 4 -4.43 21.71 -59.78
N ARG A 5 -5.69 21.57 -60.17
CA ARG A 5 -6.44 20.30 -60.16
C ARG A 5 -6.15 19.44 -58.93
N THR A 6 -7.23 19.26 -58.18
CA THR A 6 -7.63 18.01 -57.53
C THR A 6 -6.72 17.51 -56.44
N ASN A 7 -7.00 17.96 -55.21
CA ASN A 7 -7.16 16.96 -54.18
C ASN A 7 -8.45 17.22 -53.42
N GLY A 8 -9.51 16.58 -53.90
CA GLY A 8 -10.78 16.46 -53.22
C GLY A 8 -10.57 15.73 -51.90
N ARG A 9 -10.14 16.46 -50.87
CA ARG A 9 -10.50 16.10 -49.51
C ARG A 9 -12.00 16.31 -49.43
N ILE A 10 -12.73 15.23 -49.73
CA ILE A 10 -14.10 15.01 -49.32
C ILE A 10 -14.11 15.28 -47.82
N LEU A 11 -14.37 16.53 -47.44
CA LEU A 11 -14.96 16.83 -46.16
C LEU A 11 -16.35 16.21 -46.30
N ALA A 12 -16.46 14.93 -45.97
CA ALA A 12 -17.76 14.29 -45.82
C ALA A 12 -18.55 15.21 -44.89
N ASP A 13 -19.65 15.74 -45.39
CA ASP A 13 -20.56 16.55 -44.60
C ASP A 13 -20.93 15.70 -43.38
N PRO A 14 -20.73 16.17 -42.13
CA PRO A 14 -21.13 15.42 -40.94
C PRO A 14 -22.62 15.03 -40.95
N ALA A 15 -23.43 15.65 -41.81
CA ALA A 15 -24.82 15.27 -42.08
C ALA A 15 -25.00 13.92 -42.82
N ASP A 16 -23.96 13.40 -43.49
CA ASP A 16 -23.99 12.11 -44.23
C ASP A 16 -23.31 10.96 -43.46
N ALA A 17 -22.73 11.22 -42.30
CA ALA A 17 -22.14 10.18 -41.46
C ALA A 17 -23.24 9.25 -40.93
N SER A 18 -23.17 7.97 -41.26
CA SER A 18 -24.14 7.00 -40.76
C SER A 18 -24.04 6.90 -39.23
N THR A 19 -25.13 6.50 -38.56
CA THR A 19 -25.12 6.19 -37.12
C THR A 19 -23.98 5.22 -36.75
N GLY A 20 -23.60 4.32 -37.67
CA GLY A 20 -22.47 3.40 -37.51
C GLY A 20 -21.11 4.11 -37.47
N ASP A 21 -20.92 5.15 -38.27
CA ASP A 21 -19.67 5.93 -38.31
C ASP A 21 -19.49 6.76 -37.03
N LEU A 22 -20.58 7.33 -36.49
CA LEU A 22 -20.56 8.06 -35.22
C LEU A 22 -20.23 7.14 -34.03
N VAL A 23 -20.81 5.93 -34.00
CA VAL A 23 -20.51 4.92 -32.98
C VAL A 23 -19.05 4.48 -33.06
N LYS A 24 -18.53 4.29 -34.28
CA LYS A 24 -17.11 3.95 -34.50
C LYS A 24 -16.18 5.07 -34.01
N LEU A 25 -16.52 6.33 -34.31
CA LEU A 25 -15.74 7.49 -33.88
C LEU A 25 -15.75 7.66 -32.36
N ALA A 26 -16.91 7.47 -31.71
CA ALA A 26 -17.04 7.51 -30.26
C ALA A 26 -16.26 6.38 -29.58
N ALA A 27 -16.33 5.16 -30.13
CA ALA A 27 -15.54 4.03 -29.64
C ALA A 27 -14.02 4.28 -29.77
N GLU A 28 -13.57 4.87 -30.87
CA GLU A 28 -12.17 5.28 -31.04
C GLU A 28 -11.74 6.36 -30.04
N GLN A 29 -12.59 7.35 -29.76
CA GLN A 29 -12.29 8.39 -28.77
C GLN A 29 -12.21 7.85 -27.35
N ILE A 30 -13.17 7.00 -26.95
CA ILE A 30 -13.15 6.34 -25.64
C ILE A 30 -11.90 5.45 -25.52
N SER A 31 -11.59 4.70 -26.58
CA SER A 31 -10.40 3.84 -26.65
C SER A 31 -9.09 4.63 -26.48
N ARG A 32 -9.00 5.81 -27.10
CA ARG A 32 -7.88 6.75 -26.93
C ARG A 32 -7.80 7.28 -25.50
N LEU A 33 -8.90 7.79 -24.95
CA LEU A 33 -8.94 8.32 -23.58
C LEU A 33 -8.51 7.27 -22.55
N VAL A 34 -9.02 6.04 -22.67
CA VAL A 34 -8.63 4.93 -21.78
C VAL A 34 -7.13 4.64 -21.91
N ARG A 35 -6.57 4.68 -23.13
CA ARG A 35 -5.13 4.48 -23.35
C ARG A 35 -4.30 5.59 -22.72
N ASP A 36 -4.75 6.84 -22.82
CA ASP A 36 -4.05 8.00 -22.27
C ASP A 36 -4.07 7.99 -20.73
N GLU A 37 -5.22 7.68 -20.12
CA GLU A 37 -5.35 7.55 -18.67
C GLU A 37 -4.47 6.41 -18.13
N LEU A 38 -4.39 5.29 -18.86
CA LEU A 38 -3.48 4.20 -18.54
C LEU A 38 -2.00 4.59 -18.68
N GLN A 39 -1.64 5.39 -19.68
CA GLN A 39 -0.26 5.89 -19.83
C GLN A 39 0.10 6.86 -18.69
N LEU A 40 -0.82 7.76 -18.34
CA LEU A 40 -0.64 8.70 -17.23
C LEU A 40 -0.51 7.96 -15.90
N ALA A 41 -1.42 7.02 -15.63
CA ALA A 41 -1.38 6.17 -14.44
C ALA A 41 -0.06 5.38 -14.35
N ARG A 42 0.43 4.83 -15.47
CA ARG A 42 1.74 4.13 -15.50
C ARG A 42 2.90 5.05 -15.12
N VAL A 43 2.91 6.29 -15.61
CA VAL A 43 3.96 7.27 -15.26
C VAL A 43 3.88 7.64 -13.78
N GLU A 44 2.69 7.93 -13.27
CA GLU A 44 2.49 8.31 -11.87
C GLU A 44 2.81 7.15 -10.90
N ILE A 45 2.30 5.96 -11.21
CA ILE A 45 2.59 4.74 -10.44
C ILE A 45 4.08 4.41 -10.51
N GLY A 46 4.72 4.50 -11.69
CA GLY A 46 6.16 4.24 -11.83
C GLY A 46 7.02 5.19 -11.00
N GLY A 47 6.68 6.48 -10.98
CA GLY A 47 7.35 7.48 -10.16
C GLY A 47 7.18 7.23 -8.65
N LYS A 48 5.94 6.96 -8.21
CA LYS A 48 5.65 6.62 -6.80
C LYS A 48 6.31 5.31 -6.39
N ALA A 49 6.18 4.26 -7.19
CA ALA A 49 6.75 2.94 -6.94
C ALA A 49 8.28 2.98 -6.85
N LYS A 50 8.96 3.74 -7.72
CA LYS A 50 10.41 3.89 -7.63
C LYS A 50 10.84 4.58 -6.33
N ARG A 51 10.18 5.67 -5.95
CA ARG A 51 10.49 6.40 -4.70
C ARG A 51 10.22 5.54 -3.46
N PHE A 52 9.06 4.89 -3.41
CA PHE A 52 8.73 3.95 -2.34
C PHE A 52 9.69 2.75 -2.31
N GLY A 53 10.04 2.18 -3.46
CA GLY A 53 10.97 1.06 -3.58
C GLY A 53 12.38 1.41 -3.13
N THR A 54 12.91 2.55 -3.56
CA THR A 54 14.22 3.05 -3.10
C THR A 54 14.18 3.37 -1.61
N GLY A 55 13.12 4.00 -1.11
CA GLY A 55 12.95 4.27 0.32
C GLY A 55 12.90 2.99 1.15
N ALA A 56 12.07 2.03 0.77
CA ALA A 56 11.98 0.73 1.43
C ALA A 56 13.30 -0.05 1.37
N GLY A 57 14.00 -0.02 0.24
CA GLY A 57 15.31 -0.63 0.09
C GLY A 57 16.37 -0.01 1.00
N LEU A 58 16.43 1.32 1.06
CA LEU A 58 17.35 2.05 1.94
C LEU A 58 17.02 1.83 3.42
N PHE A 59 15.75 1.88 3.82
CA PHE A 59 15.34 1.57 5.18
C PHE A 59 15.62 0.12 5.56
N GLY A 60 15.40 -0.82 4.64
CA GLY A 60 15.77 -2.22 4.84
C GLY A 60 17.28 -2.39 5.07
N ALA A 61 18.11 -1.78 4.21
CA ALA A 61 19.57 -1.81 4.34
C ALA A 61 20.03 -1.14 5.65
N ALA A 62 19.48 0.03 5.98
CA ALA A 62 19.77 0.72 7.23
C ALA A 62 19.38 -0.13 8.46
N GLY A 63 18.24 -0.84 8.40
CA GLY A 63 17.81 -1.76 9.44
C GLY A 63 18.80 -2.92 9.64
N VAL A 64 19.29 -3.54 8.57
CA VAL A 64 20.30 -4.60 8.64
C VAL A 64 21.62 -4.07 9.22
N ILE A 65 22.09 -2.90 8.77
CA ILE A 65 23.31 -2.27 9.29
C ILE A 65 23.15 -1.95 10.78
N ALA A 66 22.02 -1.36 11.17
CA ALA A 66 21.72 -1.04 12.56
C ALA A 66 21.66 -2.31 13.43
N LEU A 67 21.10 -3.41 12.92
CA LEU A 67 21.08 -4.70 13.61
C LEU A 67 22.50 -5.21 13.90
N TYR A 68 23.39 -5.19 12.90
CA TYR A 68 24.80 -5.54 13.10
C TYR A 68 25.53 -4.58 14.05
N GLY A 69 25.21 -3.28 13.99
CA GLY A 69 25.74 -2.29 14.91
C GLY A 69 25.36 -2.60 16.36
N VAL A 70 24.09 -2.87 16.63
CA VAL A 70 23.62 -3.27 17.97
C VAL A 70 24.26 -4.58 18.41
N ALA A 71 24.35 -5.59 17.54
CA ALA A 71 25.00 -6.87 17.87
C ALA A 71 26.49 -6.66 18.24
N THR A 72 27.19 -5.78 17.53
CA THR A 72 28.59 -5.44 17.81
C THR A 72 28.75 -4.69 19.14
N LEU A 73 27.83 -3.78 19.47
CA LEU A 73 27.80 -3.11 20.77
C LEU A 73 27.55 -4.09 21.91
N VAL A 74 26.60 -5.03 21.75
CA VAL A 74 26.37 -6.10 22.71
C VAL A 74 27.64 -6.93 22.92
N ALA A 75 28.31 -7.33 21.84
CA ALA A 75 29.59 -8.04 21.93
C ALA A 75 30.67 -7.22 22.64
N THR A 76 30.72 -5.90 22.41
CA THR A 76 31.66 -5.00 23.10
C THR A 76 31.40 -4.98 24.60
N VAL A 77 30.14 -4.88 25.04
CA VAL A 77 29.79 -4.94 26.48
C VAL A 77 30.20 -6.29 27.08
N ILE A 78 29.96 -7.40 26.38
CA ILE A 78 30.39 -8.73 26.82
C ILE A 78 31.91 -8.78 26.97
N LEU A 79 32.67 -8.28 25.99
CA LEU A 79 34.14 -8.27 26.02
C LEU A 79 34.68 -7.39 27.15
N LEU A 80 34.08 -6.22 27.40
CA LEU A 80 34.47 -5.35 28.51
C LEU A 80 34.24 -6.02 29.88
N LEU A 81 33.09 -6.68 30.06
CA LEU A 81 32.83 -7.46 31.27
C LEU A 81 33.77 -8.66 31.40
N ALA A 82 34.12 -9.30 30.28
CA ALA A 82 35.05 -10.42 30.25
C ALA A 82 36.48 -10.04 30.69
N LEU A 83 36.82 -8.75 30.81
CA LEU A 83 38.09 -8.31 31.40
C LEU A 83 38.18 -8.59 32.90
N VAL A 84 37.04 -8.72 33.60
CA VAL A 84 37.00 -8.89 35.06
C VAL A 84 36.24 -10.14 35.52
N LEU A 85 35.60 -10.87 34.59
CA LEU A 85 34.91 -12.14 34.87
C LEU A 85 34.98 -13.12 33.68
N PRO A 86 34.69 -14.42 33.86
CA PRO A 86 34.71 -15.37 32.75
C PRO A 86 33.74 -15.01 31.62
N ALA A 87 34.15 -15.18 30.36
CA ALA A 87 33.38 -14.78 29.19
C ALA A 87 31.95 -15.36 29.15
N TRP A 88 31.77 -16.61 29.63
CA TRP A 88 30.44 -17.23 29.69
C TRP A 88 29.50 -16.49 30.67
N ALA A 89 30.01 -16.04 31.82
CA ALA A 89 29.22 -15.31 32.80
C ALA A 89 28.88 -13.90 32.29
N ALA A 90 29.82 -13.25 31.58
CA ALA A 90 29.58 -11.94 30.95
C ALA A 90 28.47 -12.02 29.91
N ALA A 91 28.52 -13.03 29.04
CA ALA A 91 27.49 -13.28 28.04
C ALA A 91 26.11 -13.53 28.69
N LEU A 92 26.04 -14.34 29.75
CA LEU A 92 24.78 -14.61 30.47
C LEU A 92 24.20 -13.37 31.14
N ILE A 93 25.02 -12.53 31.77
CA ILE A 93 24.56 -11.28 32.39
C ILE A 93 23.95 -10.35 31.34
N VAL A 94 24.66 -10.13 30.23
CA VAL A 94 24.18 -9.26 29.15
C VAL A 94 22.91 -9.82 28.53
N ALA A 95 22.85 -11.14 28.29
CA ALA A 95 21.65 -11.81 27.77
C ALA A 95 20.45 -11.64 28.71
N ALA A 96 20.64 -11.83 30.03
CA ALA A 96 19.58 -11.66 31.01
C ALA A 96 19.02 -10.23 31.03
N VAL A 97 19.90 -9.22 30.96
CA VAL A 97 19.50 -7.81 30.89
C VAL A 97 18.70 -7.52 29.62
N LEU A 98 19.18 -7.99 28.45
CA LEU A 98 18.47 -7.81 27.18
C LEU A 98 17.11 -8.52 27.15
N LEU A 99 17.00 -9.73 27.70
CA LEU A 99 15.74 -10.45 27.81
C LEU A 99 14.76 -9.76 28.75
N ALA A 100 15.23 -9.19 29.87
CA ALA A 100 14.40 -8.40 30.77
C ALA A 100 13.85 -7.15 30.06
N LEU A 101 14.70 -6.40 29.36
CA LEU A 101 14.30 -5.24 28.54
C LEU A 101 13.29 -5.65 27.46
N ALA A 102 13.54 -6.74 26.74
CA ALA A 102 12.64 -7.27 25.73
C ALA A 102 11.28 -7.68 26.33
N GLY A 103 11.29 -8.32 27.50
CA GLY A 103 10.07 -8.66 28.25
C GLY A 103 9.26 -7.43 28.60
N VAL A 104 9.89 -6.37 29.14
CA VAL A 104 9.22 -5.10 29.44
C VAL A 104 8.64 -4.47 28.18
N MET A 105 9.41 -4.38 27.10
CA MET A 105 8.93 -3.83 25.83
C MET A 105 7.77 -4.64 25.25
N ALA A 106 7.80 -5.98 25.34
CA ALA A 106 6.72 -6.84 24.88
C ALA A 106 5.44 -6.63 25.72
N LEU A 107 5.56 -6.49 27.03
CA LEU A 107 4.44 -6.22 27.93
C LEU A 107 3.81 -4.84 27.68
N VAL A 108 4.64 -3.80 27.57
CA VAL A 108 4.19 -2.43 27.26
C VAL A 108 3.56 -2.37 25.88
N GLY A 109 4.22 -2.96 24.86
CA GLY A 109 3.69 -3.04 23.50
C GLY A 109 2.34 -3.73 23.46
N ARG A 110 2.18 -4.87 24.15
CA ARG A 110 0.90 -5.57 24.28
C ARG A 110 -0.17 -4.70 24.93
N GLY A 111 0.18 -3.89 25.93
CA GLY A 111 -0.73 -2.92 26.54
C GLY A 111 -1.21 -1.87 25.54
N GLN A 112 -0.30 -1.28 24.77
CA GLN A 112 -0.61 -0.28 23.74
C GLN A 112 -1.45 -0.86 22.61
N PHE A 113 -1.16 -2.07 22.14
CA PHE A 113 -1.99 -2.76 21.15
C PHE A 113 -3.39 -3.06 21.66
N ARG A 114 -3.54 -3.48 22.93
CA ARG A 114 -4.85 -3.72 23.56
C ARG A 114 -5.65 -2.45 23.83
N ALA A 115 -4.98 -1.32 24.05
CA ALA A 115 -5.62 -0.01 24.20
C ALA A 115 -6.01 0.61 22.85
N ALA A 116 -5.21 0.35 21.80
CA ALA A 116 -5.45 0.83 20.45
C ALA A 116 -6.41 -0.06 19.64
N THR A 117 -6.72 -1.26 20.11
CA THR A 117 -7.80 -2.09 19.56
C THR A 117 -9.08 -1.82 20.36
N PRO A 118 -10.18 -1.34 19.73
CA PRO A 118 -11.45 -1.13 20.43
C PRO A 118 -11.88 -2.43 21.10
N ALA A 119 -12.16 -2.37 22.39
CA ALA A 119 -12.67 -3.51 23.13
C ALA A 119 -14.01 -3.97 22.51
N THR A 120 -14.02 -5.22 22.02
CA THR A 120 -15.20 -6.03 21.64
C THR A 120 -15.76 -5.80 20.22
N PRO A 121 -15.63 -6.80 19.32
CA PRO A 121 -16.43 -6.97 18.09
C PRO A 121 -17.92 -7.26 18.34
N GLY A 122 -18.52 -6.72 19.41
CA GLY A 122 -19.94 -6.89 19.72
C GLY A 122 -20.78 -5.85 19.00
N GLN A 123 -20.40 -4.59 19.10
CA GLN A 123 -21.17 -3.47 18.55
C GLN A 123 -21.16 -3.42 17.01
N THR A 124 -20.06 -3.85 16.37
CA THR A 124 -19.96 -3.93 14.92
C THR A 124 -20.72 -5.11 14.33
N LEU A 125 -20.91 -6.21 15.06
CA LEU A 125 -21.77 -7.30 14.62
C LEU A 125 -23.25 -6.97 14.82
N ASP A 126 -23.59 -6.24 15.89
CA ASP A 126 -24.96 -5.79 16.15
C ASP A 126 -25.41 -4.73 15.14
N SER A 127 -24.52 -3.81 14.74
CA SER A 127 -24.84 -2.82 13.69
C SER A 127 -25.02 -3.47 12.32
N VAL A 128 -24.18 -4.44 11.95
CA VAL A 128 -24.32 -5.18 10.68
C VAL A 128 -25.57 -6.05 10.68
N LYS A 129 -25.94 -6.68 11.81
CA LYS A 129 -27.23 -7.39 11.93
C LYS A 129 -28.41 -6.42 11.81
N ALA A 130 -28.34 -5.26 12.45
CA ALA A 130 -29.39 -4.25 12.37
C ALA A 130 -29.59 -3.75 10.92
N ASP A 131 -28.50 -3.53 10.18
CA ASP A 131 -28.55 -3.10 8.78
C ASP A 131 -29.15 -4.19 7.86
N VAL A 132 -28.79 -5.46 8.08
CA VAL A 132 -29.36 -6.58 7.33
C VAL A 132 -30.85 -6.74 7.61
N HIS A 133 -31.28 -6.56 8.87
CA HIS A 133 -32.69 -6.58 9.23
C HIS A 133 -33.47 -5.42 8.59
N ALA A 134 -32.92 -4.20 8.61
CA ALA A 134 -33.55 -3.03 7.99
C ALA A 134 -33.71 -3.18 6.47
N VAL A 135 -32.70 -3.74 5.79
CA VAL A 135 -32.78 -4.02 4.34
C VAL A 135 -33.79 -5.12 4.06
N THR A 136 -33.82 -6.18 4.87
CA THR A 136 -34.77 -7.30 4.70
C THR A 136 -36.22 -6.83 4.89
N ASP A 137 -36.49 -5.99 5.89
CA ASP A 137 -37.81 -5.43 6.14
C ASP A 137 -38.24 -4.46 5.02
N ALA A 138 -37.31 -3.66 4.48
CA ALA A 138 -37.59 -2.78 3.36
C ALA A 138 -37.94 -3.54 2.06
N VAL A 139 -37.28 -4.68 1.81
CA VAL A 139 -37.57 -5.55 0.66
C VAL A 139 -38.93 -6.26 0.85
N ARG A 140 -39.23 -6.73 2.06
CA ARG A 140 -40.50 -7.39 2.38
C ARG A 140 -41.70 -6.46 2.28
N LYS A 141 -41.54 -5.18 2.66
CA LYS A 141 -42.60 -4.16 2.61
C LYS A 141 -42.91 -3.66 1.20
N ARG A 142 -42.05 -3.92 0.21
CA ARG A 142 -42.24 -3.55 -1.21
C ARG A 142 -42.86 -4.67 -2.06
N GLY A 143 -43.06 -5.86 -1.48
CA GLY A 143 -43.63 -7.04 -2.14
C GLY A 143 -45.14 -7.27 -1.91
N HIS A 144 -45.82 -6.31 -1.28
CA HIS A 144 -47.27 -6.26 -1.13
C HIS A 144 -47.78 -4.92 -1.66
#